data_AF-A0AAN9PMY2-F1
#
_entry.id   AF-A0AAN9PMY2-F1
#
_cell.length_a   1.000
_cell.length_b   1.000
_cell.length_c   1.000
_cell.angle_alpha   90.00
_cell.angle_beta   90.00
_cell.angle_gamma   90.00
#
_symmetry.space_group_name_H-M   'P 1'
#
loop_
_entity.id
_entity.type
_entity.pdbx_description
1 polymer ?
#
loop_
_entity_poly.entity_id
_entity_poly.type
_entity_poly.pdbx_seq_one_letter_code
_entity_poly.pdbx_strand_id
1 'polypeptide(L)'
;MGSLGRLHRLLQRTANHRHFQTLTEAELSEINNLIPRLCESNQLSAALRLTTTALLVNPSLHTLPLSPLIQSLTSHQDLTHTMSLLTHLFHTPPSHPYISPIALSLLNSYFHNNSPNHALKIFRWLRRPHSPSPPDHAFYEVVIRGLCSHRLAFHALEALRDMLAHHPQFLPSFDSTDLVYRALLMEARVDEALELNAAITRLLSDGENRENVLEVLERLIAQWTM
;
A
#
# COMPACT_ATOMS: atom_id res chain seq x y z
N MET A 1 14.89 6.74 -33.73
CA MET A 1 13.47 6.74 -34.16
C MET A 1 12.74 5.40 -33.94
N GLY A 2 13.30 4.42 -33.20
CA GLY A 2 12.74 3.05 -33.14
C GLY A 2 11.88 2.67 -31.92
N SER A 3 12.00 3.31 -30.75
CA SER A 3 11.25 2.89 -29.55
C SER A 3 9.87 3.55 -29.42
N LEU A 4 9.77 4.86 -29.69
CA LEU A 4 8.51 5.62 -29.61
C LEU A 4 7.45 5.14 -30.62
N GLY A 5 7.86 4.77 -31.85
CA GLY A 5 6.96 4.21 -32.84
C GLY A 5 6.48 2.78 -32.52
N ARG A 6 7.25 2.02 -31.73
CA ARG A 6 6.83 0.70 -31.23
C ARG A 6 5.89 0.82 -30.04
N LEU A 7 6.19 1.73 -29.10
CA LEU A 7 5.26 2.12 -28.02
C LEU A 7 3.90 2.55 -28.56
N HIS A 8 3.87 3.35 -29.64
CA HIS A 8 2.62 3.78 -30.24
C HIS A 8 1.79 2.62 -30.80
N ARG A 9 2.44 1.61 -31.41
CA ARG A 9 1.77 0.41 -31.94
C ARG A 9 1.25 -0.51 -30.83
N LEU A 10 1.98 -0.66 -29.73
CA LEU A 10 1.53 -1.40 -28.53
C LEU A 10 0.31 -0.72 -27.89
N LEU A 11 0.34 0.62 -27.79
CA LEU A 11 -0.80 1.43 -27.29
C LEU A 11 -2.01 1.38 -28.22
N GLN A 12 -1.81 1.35 -29.55
CA GLN A 12 -2.91 1.26 -30.52
C GLN A 12 -3.54 -0.14 -30.59
N ARG A 13 -2.76 -1.20 -30.39
CA ARG A 13 -3.28 -2.59 -30.41
C ARG A 13 -4.16 -2.92 -29.21
N THR A 14 -3.82 -2.41 -28.03
CA THR A 14 -4.60 -2.64 -26.80
C THR A 14 -5.94 -1.90 -26.77
N ALA A 15 -6.13 -0.90 -27.65
CA ALA A 15 -7.36 -0.11 -27.74
C ALA A 15 -8.49 -0.78 -28.56
N ASN A 16 -8.20 -1.80 -29.38
CA ASN A 16 -9.19 -2.42 -30.28
C ASN A 16 -9.56 -3.85 -29.86
N HIS A 17 -10.76 -3.98 -29.25
CA HIS A 17 -11.60 -5.18 -29.10
C HIS A 17 -11.16 -6.41 -28.26
N ARG A 18 -11.89 -6.62 -27.15
CA ARG A 18 -12.66 -7.82 -26.71
C ARG A 18 -12.07 -9.24 -26.81
N HIS A 19 -10.78 -9.44 -26.99
CA HIS A 19 -10.10 -10.67 -26.63
C HIS A 19 -8.99 -10.35 -25.62
N PHE A 20 -8.99 -11.05 -24.49
CA PHE A 20 -7.89 -11.01 -23.52
C PHE A 20 -6.64 -11.63 -24.19
N GLN A 21 -5.98 -10.86 -25.04
CA GLN A 21 -4.69 -11.24 -25.60
C GLN A 21 -3.64 -11.05 -24.51
N THR A 22 -3.00 -12.16 -24.13
CA THR A 22 -1.86 -12.15 -23.23
C THR A 22 -0.67 -11.48 -23.91
N LEU A 23 0.20 -10.83 -23.12
CA LEU A 23 1.44 -10.26 -23.64
C LEU A 23 2.32 -11.37 -24.22
N THR A 24 2.83 -11.16 -25.43
CA THR A 24 3.85 -12.05 -26.00
C THR A 24 5.17 -11.90 -25.25
N GLU A 25 6.04 -12.92 -25.35
CA GLU A 25 7.38 -12.87 -24.74
C GLU A 25 8.21 -11.68 -25.24
N ALA A 26 8.09 -11.34 -26.54
CA ALA A 26 8.77 -10.18 -27.12
C ALA A 26 8.25 -8.86 -26.54
N GLU A 27 6.93 -8.71 -26.33
CA GLU A 27 6.34 -7.52 -25.72
C GLU A 27 6.73 -7.41 -24.24
N LEU A 28 6.72 -8.51 -23.49
CA LEU A 28 7.19 -8.53 -22.09
C LEU A 28 8.67 -8.13 -22.00
N SER A 29 9.52 -8.66 -22.89
CA SER A 29 10.93 -8.29 -22.95
C SER A 29 11.11 -6.79 -23.28
N GLU A 30 10.33 -6.24 -24.21
CA GLU A 30 10.38 -4.81 -24.52
C GLU A 30 9.93 -3.95 -23.32
N ILE A 31 8.85 -4.33 -22.63
CA ILE A 31 8.35 -3.66 -21.42
C ILE A 31 9.40 -3.69 -20.30
N ASN A 32 9.98 -4.86 -20.02
CA ASN A 32 11.00 -5.07 -18.99
C ASN A 32 12.26 -4.24 -19.24
N ASN A 33 12.60 -3.98 -20.51
CA ASN A 33 13.72 -3.12 -20.88
C ASN A 33 13.37 -1.63 -20.87
N LEU A 34 12.15 -1.24 -21.25
CA LEU A 34 11.77 0.16 -21.42
C LEU A 34 11.41 0.87 -20.11
N ILE A 35 10.63 0.22 -19.23
CA ILE A 35 10.17 0.89 -17.99
C ILE A 35 11.34 1.37 -17.13
N PRO A 36 12.39 0.57 -16.84
CA PRO A 36 13.51 1.04 -16.03
C PRO A 36 14.20 2.25 -16.67
N ARG A 37 14.46 2.21 -17.99
CA ARG A 37 15.09 3.32 -18.73
C ARG A 37 14.25 4.60 -18.71
N LEU A 38 12.92 4.48 -18.81
CA LEU A 38 12.02 5.61 -18.69
C LEU A 38 12.06 6.20 -17.28
N CYS A 39 12.13 5.37 -16.24
CA CYS A 39 12.29 5.81 -14.85
C CYS A 39 13.64 6.53 -14.64
N GLU A 40 14.74 5.95 -15.10
CA GLU A 40 16.10 6.54 -15.05
C GLU A 40 16.16 7.89 -15.77
N SER A 41 15.40 8.05 -16.85
CA SER A 41 15.32 9.30 -17.62
C SER A 41 14.27 10.28 -17.08
N ASN A 42 13.69 10.01 -15.90
CA ASN A 42 12.60 10.74 -15.26
C ASN A 42 11.35 10.95 -16.16
N GLN A 43 11.08 10.03 -17.08
CA GLN A 43 9.91 10.03 -17.96
C GLN A 43 8.76 9.25 -17.33
N LEU A 44 8.41 9.61 -16.08
CA LEU A 44 7.44 8.88 -15.26
C LEU A 44 6.07 8.74 -15.92
N SER A 45 5.55 9.79 -16.57
CA SER A 45 4.25 9.70 -17.23
C SER A 45 4.22 8.66 -18.36
N ALA A 46 5.33 8.48 -19.08
CA ALA A 46 5.44 7.44 -20.11
C ALA A 46 5.57 6.04 -19.50
N ALA A 47 6.37 5.90 -18.44
CA ALA A 47 6.53 4.64 -17.71
C ALA A 47 5.19 4.17 -17.10
N LEU A 48 4.46 5.09 -16.47
CA LEU A 48 3.13 4.84 -15.92
C LEU A 48 2.15 4.41 -17.00
N ARG A 49 2.09 5.12 -18.13
CA ARG A 49 1.18 4.78 -19.22
C ARG A 49 1.48 3.39 -19.80
N LEU A 50 2.76 3.06 -19.99
CA LEU A 50 3.15 1.72 -20.44
C LEU A 50 2.74 0.64 -19.43
N THR A 51 2.97 0.90 -18.14
CA THR A 51 2.63 -0.03 -17.06
C THR A 51 1.12 -0.24 -16.97
N THR A 52 0.32 0.83 -16.93
CA THR A 52 -1.14 0.71 -16.81
C THR A 52 -1.75 0.06 -18.03
N THR A 53 -1.22 0.30 -19.24
CA THR A 53 -1.62 -0.43 -20.44
C THR A 53 -1.28 -1.92 -20.34
N ALA A 54 -0.08 -2.27 -19.87
CA ALA A 54 0.30 -3.67 -19.68
C ALA A 54 -0.61 -4.39 -18.68
N LEU A 55 -1.08 -3.70 -17.63
CA LEU A 55 -2.00 -4.29 -16.64
C LEU A 55 -3.40 -4.60 -17.21
N LEU A 56 -3.82 -3.97 -18.32
CA LEU A 56 -5.14 -4.23 -18.93
C LEU A 56 -5.28 -5.65 -19.47
N VAL A 57 -4.17 -6.28 -19.84
CA VAL A 57 -4.13 -7.66 -20.35
C VAL A 57 -3.87 -8.70 -19.26
N ASN A 58 -4.04 -8.29 -18.00
CA ASN A 58 -3.98 -9.12 -16.81
C ASN A 58 -2.69 -9.99 -16.68
N PRO A 59 -1.48 -9.41 -16.81
CA PRO A 59 -0.24 -10.15 -16.65
C PRO A 59 0.03 -10.48 -15.17
N SER A 60 0.88 -11.48 -14.92
CA SER A 60 1.42 -11.67 -13.57
C SER A 60 2.28 -10.47 -13.18
N LEU A 61 2.07 -9.88 -12.00
CA LEU A 61 2.86 -8.71 -11.55
C LEU A 61 4.37 -8.97 -11.53
N HIS A 62 4.79 -10.20 -11.26
CA HIS A 62 6.19 -10.60 -11.22
C HIS A 62 6.89 -10.53 -12.59
N THR A 63 6.13 -10.52 -13.69
CA THR A 63 6.70 -10.41 -15.04
C THR A 63 6.92 -8.96 -15.46
N LEU A 64 6.44 -7.99 -14.67
CA LEU A 64 6.58 -6.56 -14.93
C LEU A 64 7.68 -5.95 -14.03
N PRO A 65 8.40 -4.93 -14.52
CA PRO A 65 9.50 -4.29 -13.79
C PRO A 65 8.95 -3.23 -12.83
N LEU A 66 8.10 -3.64 -11.88
CA LEU A 66 7.43 -2.71 -10.97
C LEU A 66 8.38 -2.11 -9.94
N SER A 67 9.38 -2.86 -9.46
CA SER A 67 10.35 -2.36 -8.47
C SER A 67 11.03 -1.05 -8.87
N PRO A 68 11.65 -0.90 -10.07
CA PRO A 68 12.24 0.37 -10.47
C PRO A 68 11.20 1.49 -10.65
N LEU A 69 9.98 1.17 -11.09
CA LEU A 69 8.89 2.14 -11.15
C LEU A 69 8.49 2.65 -9.76
N ILE A 70 8.27 1.74 -8.81
CA ILE A 70 7.92 2.08 -7.41
C ILE A 70 9.03 2.89 -6.77
N GLN A 71 10.30 2.49 -6.94
CA GLN A 71 11.44 3.24 -6.43
C GLN A 71 11.50 4.65 -7.02
N SER A 72 11.29 4.78 -8.34
CA SER A 72 11.27 6.09 -9.00
C SER A 72 10.08 6.95 -8.59
N LEU A 73 8.90 6.36 -8.33
CA LEU A 73 7.74 7.11 -7.84
C LEU A 73 7.99 7.63 -6.42
N THR A 74 8.54 6.78 -5.55
CA THR A 74 8.71 7.08 -4.12
C THR A 74 9.97 7.86 -3.78
N SER A 75 10.85 8.12 -4.76
CA SER A 75 11.99 9.05 -4.60
C SER A 75 11.58 10.52 -4.74
N HIS A 76 10.39 10.80 -5.27
CA HIS A 76 9.87 12.15 -5.44
C HIS A 76 9.19 12.64 -4.16
N GLN A 77 9.31 13.95 -3.88
CA GLN A 77 8.65 14.58 -2.73
C GLN A 77 7.16 14.80 -2.94
N ASP A 78 6.71 14.93 -4.19
CA ASP A 78 5.29 15.06 -4.52
C ASP A 78 4.67 13.68 -4.83
N LEU A 79 3.37 13.55 -4.56
CA LEU A 79 2.61 12.33 -4.82
C LEU A 79 1.87 12.34 -6.17
N THR A 80 2.13 13.31 -7.04
CA THR A 80 1.30 13.53 -8.24
C THR A 80 1.22 12.28 -9.10
N HIS A 81 2.38 11.69 -9.40
CA HIS A 81 2.48 10.48 -10.21
C HIS A 81 1.96 9.23 -9.48
N THR A 82 2.23 9.10 -8.18
CA THR A 82 1.71 7.99 -7.37
C THR A 82 0.18 8.01 -7.31
N MET A 83 -0.42 9.17 -7.04
CA MET A 83 -1.88 9.30 -6.98
C MET A 83 -2.52 9.18 -8.36
N SER A 84 -1.85 9.63 -9.42
CA SER A 84 -2.28 9.40 -10.80
C SER A 84 -2.37 7.91 -11.12
N LEU A 85 -1.33 7.13 -10.75
CA LEU A 85 -1.33 5.68 -10.91
C LEU A 85 -2.50 5.03 -10.15
N LEU A 86 -2.61 5.29 -8.84
CA LEU A 86 -3.64 4.69 -8.00
C LEU A 86 -5.06 5.04 -8.48
N THR A 87 -5.29 6.31 -8.84
CA THR A 87 -6.56 6.78 -9.42
C THR A 87 -6.87 6.07 -10.74
N HIS A 88 -5.88 5.89 -11.62
CA HIS A 88 -6.06 5.15 -12.87
C HIS A 88 -6.48 3.70 -12.60
N LEU A 89 -5.77 3.00 -11.70
CA LEU A 89 -6.09 1.61 -11.36
C LEU A 89 -7.50 1.49 -10.76
N PHE A 90 -7.88 2.44 -9.89
CA PHE A 90 -9.21 2.48 -9.29
C PHE A 90 -10.34 2.57 -10.33
N HIS A 91 -10.18 3.42 -11.34
CA HIS A 91 -11.18 3.61 -12.39
C HIS A 91 -11.10 2.60 -13.54
N THR A 92 -10.21 1.60 -13.44
CA THR A 92 -9.99 0.60 -14.49
C THR A 92 -10.30 -0.80 -13.92
N PRO A 93 -11.52 -1.33 -14.13
CA PRO A 93 -11.94 -2.61 -13.53
C PRO A 93 -10.99 -3.81 -13.77
N PRO A 94 -10.43 -4.01 -14.98
CA PRO A 94 -9.43 -5.06 -15.20
C PRO A 94 -8.17 -4.94 -14.32
N SER A 95 -7.90 -3.75 -13.78
CA SER A 95 -6.72 -3.48 -12.96
C SER A 95 -6.99 -3.54 -11.46
N HIS A 96 -8.23 -3.77 -11.02
CA HIS A 96 -8.60 -3.83 -9.61
C HIS A 96 -7.76 -4.82 -8.78
N PRO A 97 -7.45 -6.04 -9.27
CA PRO A 97 -6.61 -6.99 -8.53
C PRO A 97 -5.19 -6.47 -8.22
N TYR A 98 -4.72 -5.46 -8.95
CA TYR A 98 -3.37 -4.91 -8.80
C TYR A 98 -3.28 -3.74 -7.83
N ILE A 99 -4.42 -3.18 -7.39
CA ILE A 99 -4.44 -1.99 -6.54
C ILE A 99 -3.76 -2.28 -5.19
N SER A 100 -4.23 -3.28 -4.44
CA SER A 100 -3.65 -3.64 -3.15
C SER A 100 -2.15 -3.97 -3.22
N PRO A 101 -1.65 -4.89 -4.09
CA PRO A 101 -0.22 -5.22 -4.13
C PRO A 101 0.67 -4.06 -4.57
N ILE A 102 0.22 -3.20 -5.49
CA ILE A 102 0.95 -1.99 -5.87
C ILE A 102 0.96 -0.98 -4.72
N ALA A 103 -0.18 -0.76 -4.05
CA ALA A 103 -0.26 0.12 -2.88
C ALA A 103 0.61 -0.37 -1.72
N LEU A 104 0.69 -1.68 -1.48
CA LEU A 104 1.58 -2.29 -0.49
C LEU A 104 3.05 -2.06 -0.81
N SER A 105 3.42 -2.19 -2.09
CA SER A 105 4.78 -1.92 -2.57
C SER A 105 5.15 -0.43 -2.40
N LEU A 106 4.22 0.48 -2.71
CA LEU A 106 4.38 1.92 -2.46
C LEU A 106 4.56 2.21 -0.98
N LEU A 107 3.76 1.61 -0.11
CA LEU A 107 3.85 1.77 1.35
C LEU A 107 5.22 1.36 1.90
N ASN A 108 5.66 0.15 1.57
CA ASN A 108 6.99 -0.34 1.97
C ASN A 108 8.09 0.60 1.50
N SER A 109 8.02 1.06 0.25
CA SER A 109 9.01 1.99 -0.31
C SER A 109 8.99 3.37 0.36
N TYR A 110 7.81 3.92 0.67
CA TYR A 110 7.72 5.19 1.39
C TYR A 110 8.24 5.12 2.82
N PHE A 111 7.98 4.04 3.55
CA PHE A 111 8.59 3.83 4.87
C PHE A 111 10.11 3.66 4.76
N HIS A 112 10.60 2.91 3.75
CA HIS A 112 12.04 2.77 3.52
C HIS A 112 12.72 4.12 3.21
N ASN A 113 12.04 4.99 2.46
CA ASN A 113 12.53 6.33 2.10
C ASN A 113 12.26 7.38 3.20
N ASN A 114 12.02 6.96 4.45
CA ASN A 114 11.74 7.84 5.60
C ASN A 114 10.64 8.87 5.31
N SER A 115 9.61 8.46 4.57
CA SER A 115 8.49 9.30 4.12
C SER A 115 7.14 8.80 4.67
N PRO A 116 6.98 8.67 6.01
CA PRO A 116 5.80 8.03 6.60
C PRO A 116 4.51 8.82 6.35
N ASN A 117 4.58 10.15 6.16
CA ASN A 117 3.42 10.96 5.80
C ASN A 117 2.87 10.61 4.40
N HIS A 118 3.73 10.19 3.48
CA HIS A 118 3.31 9.70 2.17
C HIS A 118 2.68 8.33 2.27
N ALA A 119 3.30 7.40 3.01
CA ALA A 119 2.72 6.11 3.37
C ALA A 119 1.30 6.24 3.96
N LEU A 120 1.11 7.17 4.92
CA LEU A 120 -0.17 7.43 5.55
C LEU A 120 -1.25 7.92 4.55
N LYS A 121 -0.86 8.72 3.55
CA LYS A 121 -1.77 9.14 2.46
C LYS A 121 -2.20 7.94 1.60
N ILE A 122 -1.29 7.00 1.32
CA ILE A 122 -1.63 5.76 0.59
C ILE A 122 -2.58 4.88 1.42
N PHE A 123 -2.30 4.69 2.71
CA PHE A 123 -3.18 3.96 3.62
C PHE A 123 -4.60 4.55 3.64
N ARG A 124 -4.71 5.86 3.88
CA ARG A 124 -6.00 6.57 3.89
C ARG A 124 -6.72 6.51 2.54
N TRP A 125 -5.98 6.49 1.43
CA TRP A 125 -6.56 6.37 0.09
C TRP A 125 -7.17 4.97 -0.14
N LEU A 126 -6.46 3.89 0.21
CA LEU A 126 -6.94 2.53 -0.02
C LEU A 126 -8.13 2.17 0.87
N ARG A 127 -8.19 2.74 2.07
CA ARG A 127 -9.26 2.57 3.05
C ARG A 127 -10.56 3.30 2.72
N ARG A 128 -10.60 4.08 1.63
CA ARG A 128 -11.81 4.81 1.26
C ARG A 128 -12.99 3.85 1.10
N PRO A 129 -14.21 4.27 1.48
CA PRO A 129 -15.41 3.48 1.23
C PRO A 129 -15.50 3.09 -0.25
N HIS A 130 -16.01 1.88 -0.52
CA HIS A 130 -16.17 1.35 -1.88
C HIS A 130 -14.86 1.17 -2.66
N SER A 131 -13.71 1.04 -1.97
CA SER A 131 -12.50 0.57 -2.63
C SER A 131 -12.76 -0.80 -3.29
N PRO A 132 -12.47 -0.96 -4.59
CA PRO A 132 -12.63 -2.24 -5.27
C PRO A 132 -11.60 -3.29 -4.82
N SER A 133 -10.57 -2.85 -4.09
CA SER A 133 -9.52 -3.70 -3.52
C SER A 133 -9.19 -3.13 -2.12
N PRO A 134 -9.98 -3.48 -1.09
CA PRO A 134 -9.74 -2.98 0.25
C PRO A 134 -8.42 -3.53 0.83
N PRO A 135 -7.86 -2.87 1.87
CA PRO A 135 -6.67 -3.37 2.56
C PRO A 135 -6.87 -4.79 3.10
N ASP A 136 -5.88 -5.65 2.90
CA ASP A 136 -5.82 -6.98 3.51
C ASP A 136 -5.04 -6.95 4.83
N HIS A 137 -4.95 -8.10 5.50
CA HIS A 137 -4.25 -8.25 6.78
C HIS A 137 -2.77 -7.81 6.67
N ALA A 138 -2.07 -8.28 5.63
CA ALA A 138 -0.65 -7.95 5.41
C ALA A 138 -0.44 -6.45 5.20
N PHE A 139 -1.40 -5.77 4.58
CA PHE A 139 -1.39 -4.32 4.41
C PHE A 139 -1.44 -3.59 5.76
N TYR A 140 -2.33 -3.97 6.67
CA TYR A 140 -2.38 -3.39 8.01
C TYR A 140 -1.10 -3.64 8.81
N GLU A 141 -0.57 -4.87 8.77
CA GLU A 141 0.68 -5.22 9.46
C GLU A 141 1.85 -4.33 9.00
N VAL A 142 1.98 -4.08 7.70
CA VAL A 142 3.00 -3.17 7.15
C VAL A 142 2.79 -1.73 7.63
N VAL A 143 1.55 -1.24 7.62
CA VAL A 143 1.20 0.12 8.07
C VAL A 143 1.53 0.30 9.55
N ILE A 144 1.07 -0.61 10.42
CA ILE A 144 1.28 -0.54 11.86
C ILE A 144 2.78 -0.57 12.18
N ARG A 145 3.51 -1.56 11.67
CA ARG A 145 4.97 -1.65 11.86
C ARG A 145 5.70 -0.41 11.37
N GLY A 146 5.34 0.06 10.16
CA GLY A 146 5.96 1.23 9.55
C GLY A 146 5.76 2.49 10.38
N LEU A 147 4.53 2.74 10.86
CA LEU A 147 4.20 3.91 11.68
C LEU A 147 4.88 3.86 13.06
N CYS A 148 4.88 2.71 13.74
CA CYS A 148 5.59 2.52 15.01
C CYS A 148 7.10 2.80 14.85
N SER A 149 7.72 2.27 13.79
CA SER A 149 9.16 2.45 13.53
C SER A 149 9.53 3.91 13.26
N HIS A 150 8.58 4.73 12.82
CA HIS A 150 8.76 6.15 12.54
C HIS A 150 8.24 7.06 13.66
N ARG A 151 8.01 6.52 14.87
CA ARG A 151 7.49 7.26 16.05
C ARG A 151 6.17 7.97 15.77
N LEU A 152 5.27 7.32 15.01
CA LEU A 152 3.92 7.80 14.75
C LEU A 152 2.91 6.94 15.49
N ALA A 153 3.09 6.82 16.82
CA ALA A 153 2.29 5.93 17.67
C ALA A 153 0.79 6.20 17.55
N PHE A 154 0.36 7.47 17.51
CA PHE A 154 -1.04 7.85 17.28
C PHE A 154 -1.64 7.18 16.04
N HIS A 155 -0.97 7.34 14.91
CA HIS A 155 -1.44 6.82 13.63
C HIS A 155 -1.39 5.29 13.59
N ALA A 156 -0.42 4.68 14.30
CA ALA A 156 -0.37 3.23 14.47
C ALA A 156 -1.58 2.71 15.27
N LEU A 157 -1.99 3.42 16.34
CA LEU A 157 -3.22 3.12 17.07
C LEU A 157 -4.47 3.29 16.21
N GLU A 158 -4.54 4.37 15.40
CA GLU A 158 -5.64 4.56 14.45
C GLU A 158 -5.75 3.39 13.47
N ALA A 159 -4.61 2.93 12.93
CA ALA A 159 -4.56 1.79 12.01
C ALA A 159 -4.94 0.48 12.70
N LEU A 160 -4.50 0.24 13.93
CA LEU A 160 -4.86 -0.95 14.71
C LEU A 160 -6.35 -0.97 15.07
N ARG A 161 -6.92 0.16 15.48
CA ARG A 161 -8.36 0.29 15.73
C ARG A 161 -9.14 -0.01 14.47
N ASP A 162 -8.75 0.60 13.35
CA ASP A 162 -9.43 0.43 12.07
C ASP A 162 -9.39 -1.02 11.57
N MET A 163 -8.24 -1.68 11.70
CA MET A 163 -8.07 -3.12 11.47
C MET A 163 -9.08 -3.95 12.29
N LEU A 164 -9.20 -3.69 13.59
CA LEU A 164 -10.06 -4.47 14.48
C LEU A 164 -11.55 -4.14 14.34
N ALA A 165 -11.90 -2.88 14.09
CA ALA A 165 -13.29 -2.42 14.00
C ALA A 165 -13.97 -2.84 12.69
N HIS A 166 -13.21 -2.88 11.59
CA HIS A 166 -13.78 -3.13 10.26
C HIS A 166 -13.45 -4.51 9.69
N HIS A 167 -12.53 -5.25 10.30
CA HIS A 167 -12.13 -6.58 9.83
C HIS A 167 -12.14 -7.62 10.97
N PRO A 168 -13.30 -8.25 11.25
CA PRO A 168 -13.49 -9.24 12.32
C PRO A 168 -12.52 -10.43 12.30
N GLN A 169 -11.98 -10.76 11.14
CA GLN A 169 -11.06 -11.86 10.92
C GLN A 169 -9.58 -11.46 11.06
N PHE A 170 -9.28 -10.15 11.15
CA PHE A 170 -7.92 -9.67 11.30
C PHE A 170 -7.57 -9.54 12.79
N LEU A 171 -6.40 -10.06 13.15
CA LEU A 171 -5.79 -9.92 14.47
C LEU A 171 -4.36 -9.41 14.30
N PRO A 172 -3.88 -8.49 15.15
CA PRO A 172 -2.50 -8.03 15.07
C PRO A 172 -1.55 -9.19 15.31
N SER A 173 -0.45 -9.24 14.56
CA SER A 173 0.65 -10.16 14.84
C SER A 173 1.33 -9.84 16.17
N PHE A 174 2.06 -10.80 16.73
CA PHE A 174 2.92 -10.58 17.90
C PHE A 174 3.94 -9.46 17.64
N ASP A 175 4.54 -9.42 16.45
CA ASP A 175 5.51 -8.40 16.06
C ASP A 175 4.89 -7.00 16.04
N SER A 176 3.71 -6.85 15.43
CA SER A 176 3.00 -5.56 15.42
C SER A 176 2.56 -5.14 16.82
N THR A 177 2.15 -6.09 17.67
CA THR A 177 1.78 -5.83 19.06
C THR A 177 2.96 -5.32 19.88
N ASP A 178 4.13 -5.98 19.79
CA ASP A 178 5.37 -5.54 20.45
C ASP A 178 5.80 -4.14 19.99
N LEU A 179 5.67 -3.85 18.70
CA LEU A 179 5.99 -2.53 18.16
C LEU A 179 5.05 -1.43 18.64
N VAL A 180 3.74 -1.70 18.73
CA VAL A 180 2.77 -0.75 19.30
C VAL A 180 3.09 -0.50 20.77
N TYR A 181 3.36 -1.55 21.54
CA TYR A 181 3.77 -1.44 22.94
C TYR A 181 5.01 -0.56 23.10
N ARG A 182 6.08 -0.84 22.35
CA ARG A 182 7.31 -0.02 22.36
C ARG A 182 7.07 1.42 21.93
N ALA A 183 6.22 1.63 20.92
CA ALA A 183 5.89 2.97 20.45
C ALA A 183 5.22 3.80 21.55
N LEU A 184 4.30 3.22 22.32
CA LEU A 184 3.69 3.89 23.47
C LEU A 184 4.69 4.20 24.58
N LEU A 185 5.60 3.27 24.89
CA LEU A 185 6.67 3.52 25.86
C LEU A 185 7.58 4.68 25.45
N MET A 186 7.90 4.80 24.15
CA MET A 186 8.70 5.92 23.63
C MET A 186 7.99 7.27 23.73
N GLU A 187 6.67 7.29 23.79
CA GLU A 187 5.84 8.47 24.04
C GLU A 187 5.57 8.69 25.55
N ALA A 188 6.26 7.96 26.44
CA ALA A 188 6.08 7.98 27.89
C ALA A 188 4.66 7.61 28.38
N ARG A 189 3.90 6.86 27.57
CA ARG A 189 2.54 6.37 27.86
C ARG A 189 2.57 4.97 28.45
N VAL A 190 3.17 4.83 29.63
CA VAL A 190 3.49 3.52 30.23
C VAL A 190 2.25 2.75 30.64
N ASP A 191 1.31 3.41 31.32
CA ASP A 191 0.09 2.76 31.81
C ASP A 191 -0.78 2.31 30.63
N GLU A 192 -0.88 3.14 29.61
CA GLU A 192 -1.62 2.84 28.39
C GLU A 192 -0.98 1.72 27.58
N ALA A 193 0.36 1.64 27.56
CA ALA A 193 1.09 0.54 26.93
C ALA A 193 0.78 -0.80 27.61
N LEU A 194 0.85 -0.83 28.95
CA LEU A 194 0.57 -2.03 29.73
C LEU A 194 -0.89 -2.48 29.58
N GLU A 195 -1.81 -1.52 29.65
CA GLU A 195 -3.25 -1.77 29.51
C GLU A 195 -3.59 -2.34 28.13
N LEU A 196 -3.15 -1.67 27.06
CA LEU A 196 -3.41 -2.12 25.69
C LEU A 196 -2.75 -3.48 25.40
N ASN A 197 -1.50 -3.69 25.84
CA ASN A 197 -0.80 -4.95 25.64
C ASN A 197 -1.52 -6.11 26.37
N ALA A 198 -2.00 -5.87 27.59
CA ALA A 198 -2.77 -6.86 28.33
C ALA A 198 -4.13 -7.16 27.65
N ALA A 199 -4.79 -6.16 27.08
CA ALA A 199 -6.04 -6.35 26.33
C ALA A 199 -5.79 -7.17 25.04
N ILE A 200 -4.78 -6.83 24.26
CA ILE A 200 -4.43 -7.55 23.02
C ILE A 200 -3.99 -8.99 23.33
N THR A 201 -3.21 -9.21 24.40
CA THR A 201 -2.77 -10.56 24.79
C THR A 201 -3.96 -11.47 25.04
N ARG A 202 -4.99 -10.99 25.75
CA ARG A 202 -6.24 -11.75 25.98
C ARG A 202 -7.01 -12.02 24.69
N LEU A 203 -7.07 -11.04 23.78
CA LEU A 203 -7.67 -11.22 22.47
C LEU A 203 -6.98 -12.34 21.67
N LEU A 204 -5.64 -12.40 21.73
CA LEU A 204 -4.86 -13.41 21.00
C LEU A 204 -4.90 -14.80 21.64
N SER A 205 -5.09 -14.91 22.97
CA SER A 205 -5.14 -16.20 23.67
C SER A 205 -6.53 -16.84 23.64
N ASP A 206 -7.58 -16.05 23.86
CA ASP A 206 -8.91 -16.56 24.16
C ASP A 206 -9.87 -16.37 22.97
N GLY A 207 -9.50 -15.59 21.96
CA GLY A 207 -10.32 -15.27 20.79
C GLY A 207 -11.54 -14.37 21.09
N GLU A 208 -11.74 -14.01 22.35
CA GLU A 208 -12.79 -13.13 22.86
C GLU A 208 -12.22 -11.73 23.19
N ASN A 209 -13.07 -10.78 23.60
CA ASN A 209 -12.68 -9.45 24.11
C ASN A 209 -12.14 -8.43 23.09
N ARG A 210 -12.48 -8.56 21.80
CA ARG A 210 -12.19 -7.52 20.78
C ARG A 210 -12.78 -6.16 21.15
N GLU A 211 -13.99 -6.14 21.70
CA GLU A 211 -14.68 -4.93 22.14
C GLU A 211 -13.87 -4.19 23.21
N ASN A 212 -13.33 -4.90 24.20
CA ASN A 212 -12.45 -4.31 25.21
C ASN A 212 -11.19 -3.66 24.59
N VAL A 213 -10.56 -4.32 23.61
CA VAL A 213 -9.41 -3.73 22.89
C VAL A 213 -9.83 -2.45 22.16
N LEU A 214 -10.99 -2.45 21.50
CA LEU A 214 -11.52 -1.27 20.83
C LEU A 214 -11.84 -0.14 21.81
N GLU A 215 -12.44 -0.43 22.96
CA GLU A 215 -12.72 0.56 24.01
C GLU A 215 -11.44 1.20 24.55
N VAL A 216 -10.41 0.39 24.83
CA VAL A 216 -9.08 0.91 25.21
C VAL A 216 -8.54 1.80 24.11
N LEU A 217 -8.52 1.33 22.85
CA LEU A 217 -8.01 2.12 21.72
C LEU A 217 -8.74 3.45 21.52
N GLU A 218 -10.08 3.45 21.59
CA GLU A 218 -10.86 4.69 21.44
C GLU A 218 -10.57 5.69 22.56
N ARG A 219 -10.44 5.21 23.81
CA ARG A 219 -10.04 6.08 24.93
C ARG A 219 -8.64 6.64 24.72
N LEU A 220 -7.67 5.81 24.33
CA LEU A 220 -6.29 6.24 24.10
C LEU A 220 -6.20 7.29 22.99
N ILE A 221 -6.89 7.05 21.87
CA ILE A 221 -6.94 7.96 20.73
C ILE A 221 -7.62 9.27 21.11
N ALA A 222 -8.74 9.24 21.85
CA ALA A 222 -9.45 10.43 22.30
C ALA A 222 -8.61 11.29 23.26
N GLN A 223 -7.77 10.67 24.08
CA GLN A 223 -6.92 11.35 25.07
C GLN A 223 -5.53 11.72 24.52
N TRP A 224 -5.25 11.51 23.23
CA TRP A 224 -3.91 11.67 22.67
C TRP A 224 -3.37 13.12 22.67
N THR A 225 -4.22 14.10 22.96
CA THR A 225 -3.90 15.54 22.85
C THR A 225 -4.28 16.37 24.08
N MET A 226 -4.27 15.75 25.26
CA MET A 226 -4.16 16.50 26.53
C MET A 226 -2.70 16.56 27.00
#